data_AF-X1VVP1-F1
#
_entry.id   AF-X1VVP1-F1
#
_cell.length_a   1.000
_cell.length_b   1.000
_cell.length_c   1.000
_cell.angle_alpha   90.00
_cell.angle_beta   90.00
_cell.angle_gamma   90.00
#
_symmetry.space_group_name_H-M   'P 1'
#
loop_
_entity.id
_entity.type
_entity.pdbx_description
1 polymer ?
#
loop_
_entity_poly.entity_id
_entity_poly.type
_entity_poly.pdbx_seq_one_letter_code
_entity_poly.pdbx_strand_id
1 'polypeptide(L)'
;NAALSGTGKTTADLFNELNDIAWDSKYWDKKKKKVLNKLARANNCFADYAQKANIDEGKGSIHNFKDLPLLSIIRKTLYEMFGHKVKLFIAEGNRYEDGGEKKHGIGWHGDAERRIVACIRLMADEGETMPMHFQYFWQWKQIGKRLIMPLDAGDLYVMSEEAVGTEWLKKSLEIIPRHSTGAKKYTKDKVPKSRKKKK
;
A
#
# COMPACT_ATOMS: atom_id res chain seq x y z
N ASN A 1 -3.74 -4.46 18.58
CA ASN A 1 -2.75 -5.29 19.31
C ASN A 1 -3.01 -6.81 19.37
N ALA A 2 -4.00 -7.39 18.68
CA ALA A 2 -4.24 -8.85 18.75
C ALA A 2 -3.20 -9.72 18.02
N ALA A 3 -2.62 -9.26 16.90
CA ALA A 3 -1.79 -10.10 16.02
C ALA A 3 -0.41 -10.48 16.60
N LEU A 4 0.10 -9.72 17.58
CA LEU A 4 1.35 -10.03 18.29
C LEU A 4 1.09 -10.47 19.75
N SER A 5 -0.18 -10.66 20.11
CA SER A 5 -0.55 -11.08 21.47
C SER A 5 0.11 -12.43 21.82
N GLY A 6 0.64 -12.53 23.05
CA GLY A 6 1.38 -13.71 23.51
C GLY A 6 2.87 -13.76 23.15
N THR A 7 3.38 -12.83 22.33
CA THR A 7 4.82 -12.76 22.00
C THR A 7 5.62 -11.83 22.91
N GLY A 8 4.93 -11.02 23.72
CA GLY A 8 5.54 -9.91 24.47
C GLY A 8 6.00 -8.74 23.59
N LYS A 9 5.63 -8.73 22.30
CA LYS A 9 5.99 -7.70 21.32
C LYS A 9 4.78 -6.87 20.90
N THR A 10 5.06 -5.68 20.40
CA THR A 10 4.10 -4.65 20.03
C THR A 10 4.17 -4.32 18.54
N THR A 11 3.18 -3.57 18.03
CA THR A 11 3.20 -3.04 16.66
C THR A 11 4.35 -2.03 16.46
N ALA A 12 4.79 -1.35 17.52
CA ALA A 12 5.98 -0.52 17.51
C ALA A 12 7.27 -1.34 17.32
N ASP A 13 7.38 -2.52 17.94
CA ASP A 13 8.51 -3.43 17.68
C ASP A 13 8.56 -3.87 16.21
N LEU A 14 7.41 -4.20 15.62
CA LEU A 14 7.30 -4.54 14.21
C LEU A 14 7.64 -3.35 13.30
N PHE A 15 7.22 -2.14 13.67
CA PHE A 15 7.60 -0.92 12.97
C PHE A 15 9.12 -0.72 12.99
N ASN A 16 9.78 -0.96 14.12
CA ASN A 16 11.23 -0.86 14.26
C ASN A 16 11.95 -1.92 13.41
N GLU A 17 11.52 -3.20 13.47
CA GLU A 17 12.05 -4.28 12.60
C GLU A 17 12.04 -3.87 11.12
N LEU A 18 10.95 -3.23 10.65
CA LEU A 18 10.83 -2.77 9.27
C LEU A 18 11.56 -1.45 8.99
N ASN A 19 11.93 -0.65 9.99
CA ASN A 19 12.75 0.55 9.78
C ASN A 19 14.25 0.23 9.73
N ASP A 20 14.68 -0.86 10.35
CA ASP A 20 16.08 -1.28 10.39
C ASP A 20 16.57 -1.85 9.06
N ILE A 21 15.65 -2.20 8.14
CA ILE A 21 16.01 -2.64 6.79
C ILE A 21 16.18 -1.47 5.81
N ALA A 22 16.97 -1.69 4.76
CA ALA A 22 17.11 -0.74 3.66
C ALA A 22 15.82 -0.67 2.81
N TRP A 23 15.37 0.54 2.47
CA TRP A 23 14.19 0.79 1.64
C TRP A 23 14.55 1.34 0.27
N ASP A 24 14.00 0.75 -0.79
CA ASP A 24 14.24 1.21 -2.15
C ASP A 24 13.52 2.53 -2.40
N SER A 25 14.28 3.61 -2.54
CA SER A 25 13.80 4.97 -2.86
C SER A 25 13.95 5.34 -4.35
N LYS A 26 14.40 4.42 -5.21
CA LYS A 26 14.58 4.62 -6.65
C LYS A 26 13.92 3.52 -7.47
N TYR A 27 13.60 3.81 -8.73
CA TYR A 27 13.01 2.85 -9.67
C TYR A 27 13.48 3.10 -11.11
N TRP A 28 13.46 2.06 -11.95
CA TRP A 28 13.66 2.17 -13.39
C TRP A 28 12.39 2.70 -14.08
N ASP A 29 12.47 3.87 -14.70
CA ASP A 29 11.41 4.37 -15.56
C ASP A 29 11.58 3.79 -16.97
N LYS A 30 10.77 2.78 -17.32
CA LYS A 30 10.80 2.13 -18.64
C LYS A 30 10.55 3.11 -19.80
N LYS A 31 9.78 4.18 -19.58
CA LYS A 31 9.46 5.17 -20.63
C LYS A 31 10.61 6.13 -20.86
N LYS A 32 11.24 6.58 -19.78
CA LYS A 32 12.37 7.52 -19.82
C LYS A 32 13.73 6.83 -19.91
N LYS A 33 13.76 5.50 -19.80
CA LYS A 33 14.97 4.65 -19.83
C LYS A 33 16.06 5.14 -18.89
N LYS A 34 15.68 5.48 -17.65
CA LYS A 34 16.61 5.93 -16.61
C LYS A 34 16.08 5.65 -15.21
N VAL A 35 17.00 5.62 -14.25
CA VAL A 35 16.68 5.55 -12.83
C VAL A 35 16.13 6.89 -12.34
N LEU A 36 15.04 6.84 -11.57
CA LEU A 36 14.39 7.99 -10.96
C LEU A 36 14.12 7.76 -9.48
N ASN A 37 13.97 8.85 -8.72
CA ASN A 37 13.55 8.80 -7.32
C ASN A 37 12.05 8.53 -7.20
N LYS A 38 11.67 7.69 -6.24
CA LYS A 38 10.28 7.47 -5.82
C LYS A 38 9.85 8.61 -4.91
N LEU A 39 9.26 9.65 -5.49
CA LEU A 39 8.83 10.86 -4.76
C LEU A 39 7.58 10.66 -3.89
N ALA A 40 6.86 9.55 -4.09
CA ALA A 40 5.57 9.32 -3.45
C ALA A 40 5.68 8.50 -2.16
N ARG A 41 6.66 7.57 -2.10
CA ARG A 41 6.93 6.64 -1.01
C ARG A 41 8.12 5.76 -1.40
N ALA A 42 8.82 5.18 -0.42
CA ALA A 42 9.68 4.03 -0.67
C ALA A 42 8.85 2.74 -0.58
N ASN A 43 9.27 1.68 -1.27
CA ASN A 43 8.60 0.38 -1.17
C ASN A 43 9.56 -0.77 -1.39
N ASN A 44 9.32 -1.87 -0.66
CA ASN A 44 10.03 -3.14 -0.76
C ASN A 44 9.03 -4.29 -0.84
N CYS A 45 9.47 -5.44 -1.36
CA CYS A 45 8.70 -6.67 -1.31
C CYS A 45 9.25 -7.63 -0.25
N PHE A 46 8.40 -8.54 0.23
CA PHE A 46 8.74 -9.57 1.18
C PHE A 46 8.21 -10.92 0.68
N ALA A 47 9.07 -11.93 0.65
CA ALA A 47 8.75 -13.25 0.12
C ALA A 47 9.55 -14.35 0.86
N ASP A 48 9.41 -15.60 0.42
CA ASP A 48 10.17 -16.74 0.97
C ASP A 48 11.62 -16.83 0.45
N TYR A 49 12.08 -15.81 -0.27
CA TYR A 49 13.43 -15.66 -0.81
C TYR A 49 13.90 -14.21 -0.68
N ALA A 50 15.21 -14.01 -0.78
CA ALA A 50 15.81 -12.68 -0.78
C ALA A 50 16.32 -12.30 -2.18
N GLN A 51 16.24 -11.02 -2.53
CA GLN A 51 16.81 -10.44 -3.74
C GLN A 51 17.38 -9.06 -3.41
N LYS A 52 18.64 -8.82 -3.76
CA LYS A 52 19.21 -7.47 -3.74
C LYS A 52 18.68 -6.68 -4.94
N ALA A 53 18.35 -5.39 -4.72
CA ALA A 53 17.92 -4.53 -5.81
C ALA A 53 18.96 -4.45 -6.93
N ASN A 54 18.48 -4.54 -8.17
CA ASN A 54 19.18 -4.12 -9.37
C ASN A 54 18.27 -3.13 -10.10
N ILE A 55 18.34 -1.87 -9.67
CA ILE A 55 17.41 -0.84 -10.11
C ILE A 55 17.60 -0.52 -11.59
N ASP A 56 18.80 -0.64 -12.16
CA ASP A 56 19.03 -0.42 -13.59
C ASP A 56 18.33 -1.47 -14.48
N GLU A 57 18.13 -2.67 -13.95
CA GLU A 57 17.32 -3.73 -14.58
C GLU A 57 15.83 -3.70 -14.17
N GLY A 58 15.43 -2.73 -13.35
CA GLY A 58 14.05 -2.62 -12.84
C GLY A 58 13.68 -3.69 -11.80
N LYS A 59 14.67 -4.27 -11.10
CA LYS A 59 14.49 -5.24 -10.02
C LYS A 59 14.63 -4.56 -8.67
N GLY A 60 13.56 -4.56 -7.87
CA GLY A 60 13.58 -4.06 -6.49
C GLY A 60 14.12 -5.06 -5.48
N SER A 61 14.32 -4.62 -4.25
CA SER A 61 14.70 -5.44 -3.10
C SER A 61 13.54 -6.35 -2.67
N ILE A 62 13.87 -7.61 -2.39
CA ILE A 62 12.97 -8.59 -1.77
C ILE A 62 13.64 -9.06 -0.48
N HIS A 63 12.98 -8.87 0.65
CA HIS A 63 13.45 -9.35 1.95
C HIS A 63 12.81 -10.70 2.27
N ASN A 64 13.58 -11.62 2.83
CA ASN A 64 13.04 -12.92 3.18
C ASN A 64 12.28 -12.82 4.51
N PHE A 65 11.07 -13.37 4.58
CA PHE A 65 10.30 -13.44 5.82
C PHE A 65 11.10 -14.08 6.97
N LYS A 66 11.92 -15.10 6.69
CA LYS A 66 12.71 -15.79 7.71
C LYS A 66 13.68 -14.87 8.47
N ASP A 67 14.08 -13.76 7.87
CA ASP A 67 15.00 -12.78 8.44
C ASP A 67 14.26 -11.65 9.20
N LEU A 68 12.92 -11.70 9.20
CA LEU A 68 11.99 -10.72 9.79
C LEU A 68 11.01 -11.44 10.73
N PRO A 69 11.43 -11.76 11.96
CA PRO A 69 10.65 -12.63 12.86
C PRO A 69 9.27 -12.07 13.20
N LEU A 70 9.11 -10.76 13.43
CA LEU A 70 7.82 -10.17 13.77
C LEU A 70 6.88 -10.15 12.56
N LEU A 71 7.38 -9.78 11.38
CA LEU A 71 6.58 -9.84 10.15
C LEU A 71 6.17 -11.29 9.82
N SER A 72 7.04 -12.27 10.09
CA SER A 72 6.72 -13.69 9.95
C SER A 72 5.60 -14.14 10.88
N ILE A 73 5.56 -13.63 12.12
CA ILE A 73 4.46 -13.91 13.05
C ILE A 73 3.16 -13.35 12.49
N ILE A 74 3.14 -12.10 11.99
CA ILE A 74 1.93 -11.54 11.36
C ILE A 74 1.45 -12.41 10.20
N ARG A 75 2.34 -12.86 9.33
CA ARG A 75 1.98 -13.75 8.21
C ARG A 75 1.39 -15.07 8.70
N LYS A 76 1.96 -15.65 9.76
CA LYS A 76 1.43 -16.87 10.39
C LYS A 76 0.04 -16.64 10.99
N THR A 77 -0.18 -15.55 11.71
CA THR A 77 -1.48 -15.20 12.29
C THR A 77 -2.53 -15.01 11.21
N LEU A 78 -2.19 -14.35 10.09
CA LEU A 78 -3.10 -14.24 8.95
C LEU A 78 -3.48 -15.62 8.40
N TYR A 79 -2.53 -16.56 8.32
CA TYR A 79 -2.82 -17.93 7.90
C TYR A 79 -3.72 -18.67 8.89
N GLU A 80 -3.53 -18.49 10.19
CA GLU A 80 -4.40 -19.06 11.22
C GLU A 80 -5.83 -18.51 11.12
N MET A 81 -5.99 -17.23 10.78
CA MET A 81 -7.30 -16.58 10.63
C MET A 81 -8.03 -16.94 9.32
N PHE A 82 -7.32 -17.02 8.20
CA PHE A 82 -7.92 -17.11 6.86
C PHE A 82 -7.59 -18.41 6.12
N GLY A 83 -6.76 -19.27 6.69
CA GLY A 83 -6.36 -20.56 6.14
C GLY A 83 -5.68 -20.44 4.78
N HIS A 84 -5.98 -21.38 3.90
CA HIS A 84 -5.34 -21.49 2.58
C HIS A 84 -5.53 -20.27 1.67
N LYS A 85 -6.51 -19.40 1.93
CA LYS A 85 -6.76 -18.18 1.14
C LYS A 85 -5.55 -17.23 1.13
N VAL A 86 -4.72 -17.27 2.18
CA VAL A 86 -3.57 -16.38 2.35
C VAL A 86 -2.22 -17.10 2.32
N LYS A 87 -2.21 -18.42 2.05
CA LYS A 87 -1.00 -19.26 2.11
C LYS A 87 0.15 -18.73 1.24
N LEU A 88 -0.18 -18.21 0.06
CA LEU A 88 0.79 -17.74 -0.93
C LEU A 88 0.98 -16.23 -0.92
N PHE A 89 0.55 -15.55 0.15
CA PHE A 89 0.73 -14.11 0.25
C PHE A 89 2.22 -13.76 0.32
N ILE A 90 2.63 -12.95 -0.64
CA ILE A 90 3.79 -12.07 -0.52
C ILE A 90 3.33 -10.75 0.09
N ALA A 91 4.24 -9.98 0.67
CA ALA A 91 3.92 -8.65 1.17
C ALA A 91 4.63 -7.55 0.38
N GLU A 92 3.99 -6.39 0.29
CA GLU A 92 4.60 -5.16 -0.19
C GLU A 92 4.52 -4.13 0.93
N GLY A 93 5.68 -3.64 1.36
CA GLY A 93 5.78 -2.55 2.32
C GLY A 93 5.74 -1.22 1.59
N ASN A 94 5.03 -0.25 2.15
CA ASN A 94 4.97 1.11 1.63
C ASN A 94 5.35 2.10 2.74
N ARG A 95 6.54 2.71 2.64
CA ARG A 95 7.09 3.63 3.65
C ARG A 95 6.85 5.07 3.23
N TYR A 96 6.09 5.78 4.07
CA TYR A 96 5.77 7.19 3.94
C TYR A 96 6.54 7.94 5.03
N GLU A 97 7.67 8.56 4.69
CA GLU A 97 8.59 9.12 5.72
C GLU A 97 7.98 10.26 6.56
N ASP A 98 6.88 10.85 6.10
CA ASP A 98 6.19 11.96 6.78
C ASP A 98 4.77 11.56 7.20
N GLY A 99 4.52 10.27 7.42
CA GLY A 99 3.19 9.75 7.79
C GLY A 99 2.11 10.00 6.73
N GLY A 100 2.48 10.47 5.54
CA GLY A 100 1.52 10.93 4.53
C GLY A 100 0.89 12.28 4.86
N GLU A 101 1.47 13.11 5.71
CA GLU A 101 0.89 14.42 6.05
C GLU A 101 1.16 15.49 4.98
N LYS A 102 2.37 15.52 4.43
CA LYS A 102 2.87 16.68 3.64
C LYS A 102 3.13 16.34 2.18
N LYS A 103 3.93 15.31 1.94
CA LYS A 103 4.59 14.98 0.67
C LYS A 103 4.28 13.58 0.18
N HIS A 104 4.15 12.59 1.05
CA HIS A 104 4.01 11.20 0.64
C HIS A 104 2.55 10.74 0.62
N GLY A 105 2.30 9.66 -0.11
CA GLY A 105 0.97 9.11 -0.30
C GLY A 105 0.87 8.34 -1.62
N ILE A 106 -0.34 7.87 -1.91
CA ILE A 106 -0.65 7.18 -3.16
C ILE A 106 -2.01 7.66 -3.65
N GLY A 107 -2.04 8.12 -4.90
CA GLY A 107 -3.25 8.65 -5.51
C GLY A 107 -4.28 7.56 -5.84
N TRP A 108 -5.45 7.98 -6.31
CA TRP A 108 -6.54 7.07 -6.70
C TRP A 108 -6.11 5.97 -7.66
N HIS A 109 -6.09 4.74 -7.17
CA HIS A 109 -5.74 3.52 -7.90
C HIS A 109 -6.59 2.34 -7.39
N GLY A 110 -6.54 1.24 -8.12
CA GLY A 110 -6.81 -0.08 -7.58
C GLY A 110 -5.57 -0.95 -7.78
N ASP A 111 -5.67 -2.21 -7.42
CA ASP A 111 -4.57 -3.17 -7.58
C ASP A 111 -4.98 -4.29 -8.53
N ALA A 112 -4.55 -4.21 -9.79
CA ALA A 112 -5.04 -5.11 -10.84
C ALA A 112 -4.51 -6.54 -10.70
N GLU A 113 -3.44 -6.73 -9.93
CA GLU A 113 -2.77 -8.03 -9.79
C GLU A 113 -3.28 -8.81 -8.58
N ARG A 114 -4.13 -8.21 -7.73
CA ARG A 114 -4.52 -8.75 -6.42
C ARG A 114 -6.04 -8.86 -6.30
N ARG A 115 -6.54 -10.04 -5.92
CA ARG A 115 -7.98 -10.27 -5.67
C ARG A 115 -8.38 -10.16 -4.20
N ILE A 116 -7.41 -10.31 -3.29
CA ILE A 116 -7.59 -10.15 -1.85
C ILE A 116 -6.30 -9.59 -1.28
N VAL A 117 -6.43 -8.60 -0.39
CA VAL A 117 -5.27 -7.98 0.27
C VAL A 117 -5.59 -7.82 1.75
N ALA A 118 -4.69 -8.31 2.61
CA ALA A 118 -4.67 -8.00 4.03
C ALA A 118 -3.56 -6.97 4.28
N CYS A 119 -3.89 -5.93 5.04
CA CYS A 119 -2.99 -4.82 5.32
C CYS A 119 -2.94 -4.55 6.81
N ILE A 120 -1.77 -4.13 7.29
CA ILE A 120 -1.57 -3.58 8.63
C ILE A 120 -1.02 -2.16 8.50
N ARG A 121 -1.57 -1.22 9.28
CA ARG A 121 -1.00 0.12 9.42
C ARG A 121 0.03 0.10 10.54
N LEU A 122 1.24 0.57 10.25
CA LEU A 122 2.30 0.73 11.25
C LEU A 122 2.72 2.20 11.28
N MET A 123 2.97 2.70 12.48
CA MET A 123 3.36 4.06 12.79
C MET A 123 4.42 4.03 13.91
N ALA A 124 5.17 5.12 14.07
CA ALA A 124 6.15 5.24 15.16
C ALA A 124 5.46 5.38 16.51
N ASP A 125 4.45 6.25 16.56
CA ASP A 125 3.75 6.60 17.79
C ASP A 125 2.34 6.01 17.81
N GLU A 126 1.91 5.54 18.99
CA GLU A 126 0.52 5.14 19.21
C GLU A 126 -0.40 6.36 19.07
N GLY A 127 -1.56 6.16 18.44
CA GLY A 127 -2.53 7.24 18.19
C GLY A 127 -2.28 8.06 16.92
N GLU A 128 -1.21 7.80 16.17
CA GLU A 128 -1.09 8.32 14.80
C GLU A 128 -2.07 7.64 13.84
N THR A 129 -2.69 8.44 12.97
CA THR A 129 -3.70 7.99 12.00
C THR A 129 -3.34 8.41 10.58
N MET A 130 -3.41 7.48 9.63
CA MET A 130 -3.29 7.78 8.19
C MET A 130 -4.51 7.23 7.45
N PRO A 131 -5.52 8.06 7.15
CA PRO A 131 -6.78 7.58 6.61
C PRO A 131 -6.64 6.90 5.25
N MET A 132 -7.42 5.84 5.04
CA MET A 132 -7.68 5.28 3.72
C MET A 132 -8.97 5.89 3.16
N HIS A 133 -8.91 6.35 1.91
CA HIS A 133 -10.08 6.87 1.22
C HIS A 133 -10.52 5.87 0.15
N PHE A 134 -11.82 5.60 0.08
CA PHE A 134 -12.45 4.83 -0.98
C PHE A 134 -13.48 5.69 -1.71
N GLN A 135 -13.50 5.57 -3.03
CA GLN A 135 -14.39 6.34 -3.89
C GLN A 135 -14.71 5.54 -5.15
N TYR A 136 -15.98 5.55 -5.55
CA TYR A 136 -16.39 5.02 -6.84
C TYR A 136 -16.06 5.99 -7.98
N PHE A 137 -15.63 5.44 -9.10
CA PHE A 137 -15.35 6.18 -10.32
C PHE A 137 -16.22 5.68 -11.47
N TRP A 138 -16.82 6.61 -12.21
CA TRP A 138 -17.49 6.34 -13.48
C TRP A 138 -17.02 7.35 -14.52
N GLN A 139 -16.65 6.89 -15.72
CA GLN A 139 -16.06 7.75 -16.76
C GLN A 139 -14.93 8.66 -16.24
N TRP A 140 -14.03 8.11 -15.42
CA TRP A 140 -12.92 8.82 -14.75
C TRP A 140 -13.32 9.92 -13.77
N LYS A 141 -14.60 10.07 -13.46
CA LYS A 141 -15.15 11.02 -12.50
C LYS A 141 -15.50 10.30 -11.20
N GLN A 142 -15.24 10.94 -10.08
CA GLN A 142 -15.68 10.45 -8.78
C GLN A 142 -17.19 10.59 -8.68
N ILE A 143 -17.85 9.56 -8.19
CA ILE A 143 -19.30 9.52 -8.00
C ILE A 143 -19.66 8.98 -6.61
N GLY A 144 -20.76 9.47 -6.05
CA GLY A 144 -21.25 9.04 -4.75
C GLY A 144 -20.44 9.58 -3.57
N LYS A 145 -20.84 9.17 -2.36
CA LYS A 145 -20.20 9.59 -1.11
C LYS A 145 -18.86 8.89 -0.95
N ARG A 146 -17.84 9.67 -0.59
CA ARG A 146 -16.52 9.13 -0.21
C ARG A 146 -16.61 8.39 1.12
N LEU A 147 -16.06 7.18 1.18
CA LEU A 147 -15.76 6.51 2.44
C LEU A 147 -14.35 6.92 2.88
N ILE A 148 -14.23 7.43 4.10
CA ILE A 148 -12.95 7.78 4.72
C ILE A 148 -12.85 6.93 5.98
N MET A 149 -11.86 6.03 5.98
CA MET A 149 -11.61 5.12 7.08
C MET A 149 -10.36 5.61 7.81
N PRO A 150 -10.46 6.12 9.05
CA PRO A 150 -9.28 6.33 9.88
C PRO A 150 -8.64 4.97 10.12
N LEU A 151 -7.32 4.91 9.94
CA LEU A 151 -6.53 3.71 10.22
C LEU A 151 -5.41 4.13 11.15
N ASP A 152 -5.50 3.66 12.38
CA ASP A 152 -4.58 3.98 13.46
C ASP A 152 -3.42 2.98 13.47
N ALA A 153 -2.38 3.30 14.25
CA ALA A 153 -1.26 2.40 14.48
C ALA A 153 -1.74 1.01 14.93
N GLY A 154 -1.39 -0.02 14.17
CA GLY A 154 -1.72 -1.42 14.46
C GLY A 154 -3.03 -1.92 13.88
N ASP A 155 -3.82 -1.08 13.20
CA ASP A 155 -5.06 -1.52 12.58
C ASP A 155 -4.80 -2.51 11.44
N LEU A 156 -5.49 -3.65 11.50
CA LEU A 156 -5.54 -4.65 10.45
C LEU A 156 -6.85 -4.48 9.67
N TYR A 157 -6.75 -4.43 8.35
CA TYR A 157 -7.91 -4.42 7.47
C TYR A 157 -7.71 -5.37 6.28
N VAL A 158 -8.82 -5.90 5.76
CA VAL A 158 -8.83 -6.79 4.61
C VAL A 158 -9.73 -6.21 3.54
N MET A 159 -9.21 -6.13 2.32
CA MET A 159 -9.94 -5.66 1.15
C MET A 159 -10.36 -6.85 0.29
N SER A 160 -11.65 -6.93 -0.04
CA SER A 160 -12.18 -7.82 -1.07
C SER A 160 -11.74 -7.37 -2.46
N GLU A 161 -11.94 -8.22 -3.46
CA GLU A 161 -11.62 -7.95 -4.88
C GLU A 161 -12.19 -6.62 -5.38
N GLU A 162 -13.38 -6.25 -4.91
CA GLU A 162 -14.02 -4.98 -5.18
C GLU A 162 -13.30 -3.83 -4.46
N ALA A 163 -13.08 -3.90 -3.15
CA ALA A 163 -12.40 -2.83 -2.40
C ALA A 163 -10.94 -2.59 -2.87
N VAL A 164 -10.26 -3.67 -3.28
CA VAL A 164 -8.94 -3.62 -3.92
C VAL A 164 -8.98 -2.86 -5.25
N GLY A 165 -10.12 -2.89 -5.96
CA GLY A 165 -10.25 -2.28 -7.27
C GLY A 165 -9.50 -3.07 -8.33
N THR A 166 -9.58 -4.40 -8.30
CA THR A 166 -8.91 -5.31 -9.26
C THR A 166 -9.15 -4.89 -10.72
N GLU A 167 -10.33 -4.35 -10.99
CA GLU A 167 -10.77 -3.97 -12.33
C GLU A 167 -10.51 -2.49 -12.69
N TRP A 168 -9.70 -1.77 -11.92
CA TRP A 168 -9.53 -0.32 -12.07
C TRP A 168 -8.96 0.16 -13.41
N LEU A 169 -8.32 -0.74 -14.16
CA LEU A 169 -7.78 -0.51 -15.50
C LEU A 169 -8.82 -0.76 -16.62
N LYS A 170 -9.98 -1.35 -16.32
CA LYS A 170 -11.04 -1.57 -17.32
C LYS A 170 -11.54 -0.25 -17.90
N LYS A 171 -12.05 -0.33 -19.14
CA LYS A 171 -12.64 0.82 -19.84
C LYS A 171 -13.75 1.42 -18.98
N SER A 172 -13.79 2.74 -18.94
CA SER A 172 -14.55 3.53 -17.98
C SER A 172 -16.08 3.55 -18.19
N LEU A 173 -16.65 2.45 -18.71
CA LEU A 173 -18.08 2.26 -18.92
C LEU A 173 -18.76 1.69 -17.66
N GLU A 174 -18.01 1.02 -16.80
CA GLU A 174 -18.47 0.49 -15.51
C GLU A 174 -18.12 1.44 -14.35
N ILE A 175 -18.81 1.25 -13.22
CA ILE A 175 -18.49 1.91 -11.95
C ILE A 175 -17.38 1.10 -11.28
N ILE A 176 -16.26 1.75 -10.96
CA ILE A 176 -15.08 1.08 -10.43
C ILE A 176 -14.64 1.74 -9.11
N PRO A 177 -14.55 0.99 -8.00
CA PRO A 177 -13.94 1.49 -6.76
C PRO A 177 -12.44 1.72 -6.95
N ARG A 178 -11.96 2.78 -6.31
CA ARG A 178 -10.53 3.09 -6.18
C ARG A 178 -10.25 3.60 -4.78
N HIS A 179 -9.02 3.42 -4.34
CA HIS A 179 -8.57 3.90 -3.05
C HIS A 179 -7.33 4.81 -3.16
N SER A 180 -7.15 5.64 -2.14
CA SER A 180 -6.01 6.56 -2.01
C SER A 180 -5.71 6.85 -0.54
N THR A 181 -4.49 7.27 -0.23
CA THR A 181 -4.09 7.61 1.15
C THR A 181 -2.90 8.58 1.16
N GLY A 182 -2.68 9.25 2.29
CA GLY A 182 -1.61 10.22 2.51
C GLY A 182 -2.01 11.65 2.14
N ALA A 183 -1.02 12.44 1.69
CA ALA A 183 -1.15 13.90 1.69
C ALA A 183 -2.29 14.38 0.79
N LYS A 184 -2.87 15.55 1.09
CA LYS A 184 -4.03 16.13 0.38
C LYS A 184 -3.90 16.08 -1.15
N LYS A 185 -2.69 16.22 -1.69
CA LYS A 185 -2.45 16.17 -3.15
C LYS A 185 -2.77 14.80 -3.79
N TYR A 186 -2.74 13.70 -3.02
CA TYR A 186 -3.08 12.34 -3.46
C TYR A 186 -4.56 12.01 -3.26
N THR A 187 -5.18 12.57 -2.21
CA THR A 187 -6.55 12.26 -1.80
C THR A 187 -7.57 13.31 -2.26
N LYS A 188 -7.12 14.40 -2.88
CA LYS A 188 -8.01 15.43 -3.45
C LYS A 188 -8.97 14.86 -4.49
N ASP A 189 -10.13 15.51 -4.60
CA ASP A 189 -11.07 15.20 -5.67
C ASP A 189 -10.44 15.45 -7.05
N LYS A 190 -10.71 14.54 -7.98
CA LYS A 190 -10.45 14.76 -9.40
C LYS A 190 -11.54 15.67 -9.94
N VAL A 191 -11.33 16.98 -9.80
CA VAL A 191 -12.09 17.98 -10.55
C VAL A 191 -11.89 17.70 -12.04
N PRO A 192 -12.96 17.61 -12.86
CA PRO A 192 -12.82 17.46 -14.29
C PRO A 192 -11.94 18.60 -14.80
N LYS A 193 -10.79 18.28 -15.41
CA LYS A 193 -10.07 19.29 -16.20
C LYS A 193 -11.03 19.71 -17.30
N SER A 194 -11.53 20.94 -17.27
CA SER A 194 -12.21 21.50 -18.42
C SER A 194 -11.28 21.27 -19.61
N ARG A 195 -11.75 20.54 -20.62
CA ARG A 195 -11.03 20.49 -21.89
C ARG A 195 -10.91 21.95 -22.31
N LYS A 196 -9.73 22.54 -22.21
CA LYS A 196 -9.46 23.82 -22.87
C LYS A 196 -9.87 23.58 -24.32
N LYS A 197 -10.96 24.21 -24.77
CA LYS A 197 -11.28 24.27 -26.19
C LYS A 197 -10.00 24.76 -26.84
N LYS A 198 -9.38 23.93 -27.68
CA LYS A 198 -8.36 24.43 -28.61
C LYS A 198 -9.07 25.54 -29.38
N LYS A 199 -8.63 26.79 -29.17
CA LYS A 199 -8.95 27.87 -30.08
C LYS A 199 -8.21 27.61 -31.39
#